data_AF-A0A423GN92-F1
#
_entry.id   AF-A0A423GN92-F1
#
_cell.length_a   1.000
_cell.length_b   1.000
_cell.length_c   1.000
_cell.angle_alpha   90.00
_cell.angle_beta   90.00
_cell.angle_gamma   90.00
#
_symmetry.space_group_name_H-M   'P 1'
#
loop_
_entity.id
_entity.type
_entity.pdbx_description
1 polymer ?
#
loop_
_entity_poly.entity_id
_entity_poly.type
_entity_poly.pdbx_seq_one_letter_code
_entity_poly.pdbx_strand_id
1 'polypeptide(L)'
;MPMTQDQAARIITSAIRRYIAEKSYARMIKKGAIWNKDDPRSSDWQAELSMKKKLAAIRSISQKNIHNLISNLEMLTPPELTLVTNIKHAKFFATHTTNTPRTNKGGGISLYSRQKLLDRGVIFNTKNSPVEDIALLGNDDFVFFSLEVGETPKKGGSAFGDLTYRFNLHETIFMEVGWLSLVEMRFARTPDLSRHIHDLSAEDYTLLKKRELSPLSTVFFGQDMINGIALSLILDLRKLSPTGQTRLLAMAGESSLNSLINGIYRPELKVPRHYFSSAANAEPHKIVIQPRSKL
;
A
#
# COMPACT_ATOMS: atom_id res chain seq x y z
N MET A 1 -39.19 -3.93 -6.71
CA MET A 1 -39.13 -3.21 -5.42
C MET A 1 -38.39 -1.90 -5.63
N PRO A 2 -38.84 -0.77 -5.06
CA PRO A 2 -38.11 0.51 -5.14
C PRO A 2 -36.79 0.45 -4.36
N MET A 3 -35.77 1.13 -4.87
CA MET A 3 -34.44 1.24 -4.25
C MET A 3 -34.53 2.05 -2.94
N THR A 4 -33.90 1.57 -1.88
CA THR A 4 -33.87 2.31 -0.60
C THR A 4 -32.96 3.54 -0.69
N GLN A 5 -33.18 4.54 0.16
CA GLN A 5 -32.34 5.73 0.22
C GLN A 5 -30.86 5.38 0.49
N ASP A 6 -30.61 4.39 1.36
CA ASP A 6 -29.26 3.90 1.66
C ASP A 6 -28.59 3.26 0.45
N GLN A 7 -29.33 2.47 -0.32
CA GLN A 7 -28.82 1.87 -1.56
C GLN A 7 -28.45 2.96 -2.58
N ALA A 8 -29.33 3.96 -2.75
CA ALA A 8 -29.09 5.09 -3.63
C ALA A 8 -27.83 5.87 -3.21
N ALA A 9 -27.70 6.19 -1.92
CA ALA A 9 -26.56 6.92 -1.38
C ALA A 9 -25.23 6.17 -1.60
N ARG A 10 -25.21 4.84 -1.43
CA ARG A 10 -24.03 4.01 -1.69
C ARG A 10 -23.63 4.02 -3.16
N ILE A 11 -24.59 3.90 -4.07
CA ILE A 11 -24.35 3.93 -5.53
C ILE A 11 -23.78 5.28 -5.94
N ILE A 12 -24.40 6.38 -5.50
CA ILE A 12 -23.95 7.75 -5.80
C ILE A 12 -22.54 7.98 -5.26
N THR A 13 -22.28 7.58 -4.02
CA THR A 13 -20.95 7.71 -3.39
C THR A 13 -19.88 6.94 -4.16
N SER A 14 -20.18 5.69 -4.55
CA SER A 14 -19.27 4.87 -5.35
C SER A 14 -18.98 5.50 -6.72
N ALA A 15 -20.01 6.03 -7.39
CA ALA A 15 -19.86 6.71 -8.68
C ALA A 15 -18.98 7.97 -8.56
N ILE A 16 -19.19 8.79 -7.54
CA ILE A 16 -18.38 9.99 -7.26
C ILE A 16 -16.93 9.59 -6.98
N ARG A 17 -16.69 8.58 -6.13
CA ARG A 17 -15.33 8.06 -5.85
C ARG A 17 -14.62 7.63 -7.11
N ARG A 18 -15.29 6.85 -7.97
CA ARG A 18 -14.71 6.39 -9.25
C ARG A 18 -14.40 7.55 -10.19
N TYR A 19 -15.28 8.54 -10.29
CA TYR A 19 -15.04 9.72 -11.10
C TYR A 19 -13.81 10.52 -10.63
N ILE A 20 -13.66 10.71 -9.32
CA ILE A 20 -12.49 11.36 -8.72
C ILE A 20 -11.23 10.53 -8.94
N ALA A 21 -11.33 9.22 -8.72
CA ALA A 21 -10.24 8.28 -8.89
C ALA A 21 -9.71 8.32 -10.33
N GLU A 22 -10.60 8.23 -11.32
CA GLU A 22 -10.25 8.24 -12.74
C GLU A 22 -9.37 9.44 -13.11
N LYS A 23 -9.66 10.64 -12.58
CA LYS A 23 -8.82 11.83 -12.80
C LYS A 23 -7.42 11.68 -12.21
N SER A 24 -7.32 11.13 -11.00
CA SER A 24 -6.04 10.96 -10.30
C SER A 24 -5.18 9.91 -10.99
N TYR A 25 -5.78 8.78 -11.39
CA TYR A 25 -5.11 7.74 -12.16
C TYR A 25 -4.71 8.22 -13.56
N ALA A 26 -5.56 9.00 -14.23
CA ALA A 26 -5.23 9.57 -15.53
C ALA A 26 -4.07 10.56 -15.45
N ARG A 27 -4.02 11.38 -14.40
CA ARG A 27 -2.86 12.24 -14.13
C ARG A 27 -1.61 11.41 -13.89
N MET A 28 -1.68 10.38 -13.06
CA MET A 28 -0.55 9.50 -12.72
C MET A 28 0.05 8.85 -13.96
N ILE A 29 -0.79 8.22 -14.78
CA ILE A 29 -0.34 7.56 -16.00
C ILE A 29 0.18 8.57 -17.03
N LYS A 30 -0.40 9.77 -17.11
CA LYS A 30 0.06 10.81 -18.04
C LYS A 30 1.40 11.43 -17.63
N LYS A 31 1.65 11.58 -16.33
CA LYS A 31 2.80 12.34 -15.81
C LYS A 31 3.98 11.48 -15.40
N GLY A 32 3.74 10.29 -14.85
CA GLY A 32 4.81 9.45 -14.32
C GLY A 32 5.45 8.61 -15.43
N ALA A 33 6.75 8.79 -15.64
CA ALA A 33 7.51 8.07 -16.65
C ALA A 33 7.36 6.54 -16.56
N ILE A 34 7.30 5.98 -15.34
CA ILE A 34 7.15 4.52 -15.15
C ILE A 34 5.83 3.96 -15.70
N TRP A 35 4.82 4.80 -15.91
CA TRP A 35 3.52 4.40 -16.44
C TRP A 35 3.42 4.58 -17.96
N ASN A 36 4.49 5.07 -18.58
CA ASN A 36 4.56 5.13 -20.03
C ASN A 36 4.68 3.70 -20.57
N LYS A 37 3.81 3.33 -21.52
CA LYS A 37 3.86 2.04 -22.21
C LYS A 37 5.17 1.83 -22.98
N ASP A 38 5.81 2.93 -23.38
CA ASP A 38 7.07 2.91 -24.11
C ASP A 38 8.29 2.90 -23.17
N ASP A 39 8.08 2.92 -21.84
CA ASP A 39 9.16 2.73 -20.87
C ASP A 39 9.61 1.25 -20.90
N PRO A 40 10.91 0.96 -21.05
CA PRO A 40 11.42 -0.42 -21.05
C PRO A 40 11.06 -1.22 -19.80
N ARG A 41 10.86 -0.57 -18.65
CA ARG A 41 10.47 -1.22 -17.38
C ARG A 41 9.00 -1.65 -17.37
N SER A 42 8.24 -1.26 -18.38
CA SER A 42 6.79 -1.43 -18.49
C SER A 42 6.38 -2.27 -19.69
N SER A 43 7.35 -2.91 -20.37
CA SER A 43 7.13 -3.76 -21.55
C SER A 43 6.03 -4.80 -21.32
N ASP A 44 6.02 -5.44 -20.15
CA ASP A 44 5.10 -6.53 -19.86
C ASP A 44 3.68 -6.03 -19.58
N TRP A 45 3.45 -4.71 -19.45
CA TRP A 45 2.15 -4.11 -19.15
C TRP A 45 1.65 -3.13 -20.24
N GLN A 46 2.19 -3.20 -21.45
CA GLN A 46 1.84 -2.28 -22.55
C GLN A 46 0.35 -2.28 -22.90
N ALA A 47 -0.28 -3.45 -22.92
CA ALA A 47 -1.71 -3.59 -23.23
C ALA A 47 -2.58 -2.91 -22.16
N GLU A 48 -2.23 -3.11 -20.90
CA GLU A 48 -2.92 -2.53 -19.74
C GLU A 48 -2.76 -1.01 -19.71
N LEU A 49 -1.55 -0.51 -19.93
CA LEU A 49 -1.26 0.94 -19.94
C LEU A 49 -1.93 1.68 -21.12
N SER A 50 -2.21 0.95 -22.21
CA SER A 50 -2.91 1.47 -23.40
C SER A 50 -4.43 1.60 -23.20
N MET A 51 -5.00 1.10 -22.10
CA MET A 51 -6.43 1.20 -21.84
C MET A 51 -6.91 2.67 -21.77
N LYS A 52 -8.10 2.93 -22.31
CA LYS A 52 -8.72 4.27 -22.29
C LYS A 52 -9.04 4.74 -20.87
N LYS A 53 -9.61 3.85 -20.04
CA LYS A 53 -9.89 4.12 -18.63
C LYS A 53 -8.68 3.74 -17.78
N LYS A 54 -8.14 4.72 -17.08
CA LYS A 54 -6.87 4.65 -16.34
C LYS A 54 -7.03 3.98 -14.99
N LEU A 55 -8.20 4.06 -14.35
CA LEU A 55 -8.52 3.19 -13.21
C LEU A 55 -8.59 1.71 -13.64
N ALA A 56 -9.15 1.43 -14.81
CA ALA A 56 -9.24 0.06 -15.33
C ALA A 56 -7.85 -0.50 -15.67
N ALA A 57 -6.94 0.33 -16.18
CA ALA A 57 -5.54 -0.05 -16.41
C ALA A 57 -4.89 -0.60 -15.13
N ILE A 58 -4.99 0.11 -14.00
CA ILE A 58 -4.39 -0.33 -12.73
C ILE A 58 -5.03 -1.62 -12.21
N ARG A 59 -6.34 -1.78 -12.36
CA ARG A 59 -7.02 -3.05 -12.04
C ARG A 59 -6.50 -4.20 -12.89
N SER A 60 -6.30 -3.97 -14.19
CA SER A 60 -5.77 -4.98 -15.10
C SER A 60 -4.33 -5.35 -14.77
N ILE A 61 -3.48 -4.38 -14.40
CA ILE A 61 -2.12 -4.63 -13.90
C ILE A 61 -2.16 -5.53 -12.66
N SER A 62 -3.01 -5.19 -11.68
CA SER A 62 -3.21 -6.00 -10.46
C SER A 62 -3.61 -7.44 -10.77
N GLN A 63 -4.63 -7.61 -11.62
CA GLN A 63 -5.13 -8.94 -11.99
C GLN A 63 -4.07 -9.76 -12.73
N LYS A 64 -3.31 -9.14 -13.62
CA LYS A 64 -2.19 -9.78 -14.30
C LYS A 64 -1.09 -10.20 -13.33
N ASN A 65 -0.75 -9.34 -12.37
CA ASN A 65 0.23 -9.67 -11.34
C ASN A 65 -0.23 -10.85 -10.47
N ILE A 66 -1.50 -10.89 -10.07
CA ILE A 66 -2.08 -12.02 -9.35
C ILE A 66 -2.01 -13.30 -10.20
N HIS A 67 -2.40 -13.22 -11.47
CA HIS A 67 -2.35 -14.36 -12.38
C HIS A 67 -0.91 -14.89 -12.53
N ASN A 68 0.05 -14.02 -12.76
CA ASN A 68 1.47 -14.38 -12.87
C ASN A 68 1.99 -15.02 -11.58
N LEU A 69 1.60 -14.50 -10.40
CA LEU A 69 1.97 -15.09 -9.11
C LEU A 69 1.39 -16.49 -8.95
N ILE A 70 0.11 -16.70 -9.28
CA ILE A 70 -0.52 -18.01 -9.19
C ILE A 70 0.15 -18.99 -10.16
N SER A 71 0.39 -18.59 -11.41
CA SER A 71 1.05 -19.43 -12.41
C SER A 71 2.48 -19.81 -12.00
N ASN A 72 3.24 -18.90 -11.40
CA ASN A 72 4.61 -19.16 -10.95
C ASN A 72 4.69 -19.99 -9.66
N LEU A 73 3.64 -19.98 -8.84
CA LEU A 73 3.60 -20.71 -7.58
C LEU A 73 3.06 -22.13 -7.71
N GLU A 74 2.28 -22.42 -8.74
CA GLU A 74 1.61 -23.71 -8.87
C GLU A 74 0.86 -24.09 -7.57
N MET A 75 1.03 -25.33 -7.09
CA MET A 75 0.42 -25.79 -5.83
C MET A 75 1.19 -25.27 -4.62
N LEU A 76 0.45 -24.75 -3.64
CA LEU A 76 1.01 -24.36 -2.35
C LEU A 76 1.16 -25.58 -1.44
N THR A 77 2.28 -25.64 -0.72
CA THR A 77 2.49 -26.62 0.36
C THR A 77 1.62 -26.29 1.57
N PRO A 78 1.36 -27.24 2.50
CA PRO A 78 0.56 -26.96 3.68
C PRO A 78 1.08 -25.78 4.54
N PRO A 79 2.39 -25.64 4.82
CA PRO A 79 2.91 -24.48 5.55
C PRO A 79 2.70 -23.14 4.81
N GLU A 80 2.83 -23.12 3.49
CA GLU A 80 2.55 -21.93 2.67
C GLU A 80 1.07 -21.56 2.74
N LEU A 81 0.18 -22.54 2.65
CA LEU A 81 -1.26 -22.33 2.79
C LEU A 81 -1.61 -21.80 4.19
N THR A 82 -0.95 -22.30 5.25
CA THR A 82 -1.12 -21.78 6.60
C THR A 82 -0.69 -20.32 6.69
N LEU A 83 0.47 -19.94 6.16
CA LEU A 83 0.90 -18.53 6.16
C LEU A 83 -0.07 -17.63 5.37
N VAL A 84 -0.47 -18.05 4.17
CA VAL A 84 -1.45 -17.32 3.35
C VAL A 84 -2.77 -17.14 4.12
N THR A 85 -3.23 -18.18 4.79
CA THR A 85 -4.45 -18.15 5.61
C THR A 85 -4.30 -17.17 6.77
N ASN A 86 -3.16 -17.22 7.49
CA ASN A 86 -2.88 -16.29 8.59
C ASN A 86 -2.87 -14.84 8.12
N ILE A 87 -2.23 -14.56 6.99
CA ILE A 87 -2.19 -13.22 6.39
C ILE A 87 -3.61 -12.77 6.03
N LYS A 88 -4.41 -13.60 5.37
CA LYS A 88 -5.78 -13.24 4.95
C LYS A 88 -6.74 -12.95 6.11
N HIS A 89 -6.55 -13.60 7.25
CA HIS A 89 -7.38 -13.40 8.43
C HIS A 89 -6.85 -12.33 9.39
N ALA A 90 -5.63 -11.82 9.15
CA ALA A 90 -5.08 -10.75 9.96
C ALA A 90 -5.82 -9.43 9.74
N LYS A 91 -5.86 -8.60 10.77
CA LYS A 91 -6.43 -7.25 10.68
C LYS A 91 -5.40 -6.28 10.14
N PHE A 92 -5.75 -5.54 9.10
CA PHE A 92 -4.87 -4.56 8.48
C PHE A 92 -5.35 -3.14 8.67
N PHE A 93 -4.40 -2.23 8.90
CA PHE A 93 -4.65 -0.82 9.10
C PHE A 93 -3.84 0.03 8.12
N ALA A 94 -4.54 0.90 7.40
CA ALA A 94 -3.98 1.99 6.64
C ALA A 94 -3.57 3.10 7.61
N THR A 95 -2.26 3.29 7.77
CA THR A 95 -1.70 4.20 8.77
C THR A 95 -1.16 5.46 8.10
N HIS A 96 -1.63 6.62 8.54
CA HIS A 96 -1.18 7.92 8.05
C HIS A 96 -0.70 8.79 9.21
N THR A 97 0.40 9.51 9.01
CA THR A 97 0.93 10.43 10.01
C THR A 97 1.00 11.83 9.42
N THR A 98 0.44 12.81 10.12
CA THR A 98 0.36 14.20 9.65
C THR A 98 0.34 15.19 10.82
N ASN A 99 0.96 16.36 10.66
CA ASN A 99 0.84 17.46 11.61
C ASN A 99 -0.35 18.39 11.35
N THR A 100 -1.05 18.19 10.23
CA THR A 100 -2.16 19.07 9.81
C THR A 100 -3.42 18.27 9.48
N PRO A 101 -3.91 17.41 10.40
CA PRO A 101 -5.19 16.75 10.19
C PRO A 101 -6.30 17.79 10.17
N ARG A 102 -7.29 17.58 9.31
CA ARG A 102 -8.45 18.49 9.21
C ARG A 102 -9.70 17.74 9.62
N THR A 103 -10.41 18.27 10.60
CA THR A 103 -11.72 17.73 10.96
C THR A 103 -12.74 18.10 9.88
N ASN A 104 -13.49 17.12 9.39
CA ASN A 104 -14.62 17.34 8.48
C ASN A 104 -15.87 17.76 9.28
N LYS A 105 -16.91 18.25 8.58
CA LYS A 105 -18.16 18.69 9.23
C LYS A 105 -18.86 17.60 10.04
N GLY A 106 -18.58 16.32 9.75
CA GLY A 106 -19.12 15.17 10.47
C GLY A 106 -18.24 14.68 11.61
N GLY A 107 -17.23 15.44 12.04
CA GLY A 107 -16.33 15.07 13.15
C GLY A 107 -15.22 14.08 12.78
N GLY A 108 -15.16 13.61 11.53
CA GLY A 108 -14.10 12.73 11.05
C GLY A 108 -12.86 13.48 10.57
N ILE A 109 -11.83 12.75 10.11
CA ILE A 109 -10.60 13.33 9.56
C ILE A 109 -10.68 13.41 8.04
N SER A 110 -10.14 14.50 7.50
CA SER A 110 -9.87 14.72 6.08
C SER A 110 -8.37 14.71 5.83
N LEU A 111 -7.93 13.81 4.96
CA LEU A 111 -6.57 13.76 4.44
C LEU A 111 -6.61 14.13 2.96
N TYR A 112 -5.70 14.99 2.52
CA TYR A 112 -5.65 15.49 1.14
C TYR A 112 -4.34 15.11 0.48
N SER A 113 -4.41 14.77 -0.82
CA SER A 113 -3.23 14.61 -1.66
C SER A 113 -2.46 15.93 -1.76
N ARG A 114 -1.20 15.85 -2.19
CA ARG A 114 -0.40 17.04 -2.49
C ARG A 114 -1.12 17.96 -3.46
N GLN A 115 -1.63 17.41 -4.58
CA GLN A 115 -2.32 18.23 -5.58
C GLN A 115 -3.57 18.90 -4.99
N LYS A 116 -4.35 18.21 -4.14
CA LYS A 116 -5.52 18.85 -3.49
C LYS A 116 -5.14 19.89 -2.46
N LEU A 117 -3.99 19.75 -1.78
CA LEU A 117 -3.46 20.78 -0.88
C LEU A 117 -3.08 22.04 -1.67
N LEU A 118 -2.40 21.88 -2.81
CA LEU A 118 -2.06 22.97 -3.73
C LEU A 118 -3.32 23.66 -4.28
N ASP A 119 -4.30 22.89 -4.77
CA ASP A 119 -5.57 23.41 -5.29
C ASP A 119 -6.35 24.25 -4.26
N ARG A 120 -6.10 24.03 -2.96
CA ARG A 120 -6.75 24.72 -1.85
C ARG A 120 -5.87 25.78 -1.18
N GLY A 121 -4.67 26.05 -1.68
CA GLY A 121 -3.73 27.01 -1.09
C GLY A 121 -3.32 26.65 0.35
N VAL A 122 -3.32 25.36 0.70
CA VAL A 122 -2.90 24.90 2.03
C VAL A 122 -1.39 24.85 2.07
N ILE A 123 -0.77 25.43 3.11
CA ILE A 123 0.68 25.34 3.34
C ILE A 123 1.00 23.96 3.92
N PHE A 124 2.00 23.28 3.35
CA PHE A 124 2.51 21.99 3.81
C PHE A 124 3.99 21.84 3.47
N ASN A 125 4.65 20.84 4.05
CA ASN A 125 6.04 20.54 3.72
C ASN A 125 6.15 19.95 2.30
N THR A 126 6.72 20.73 1.38
CA THR A 126 6.90 20.33 -0.02
C THR A 126 8.15 19.49 -0.26
N LYS A 127 9.09 19.43 0.70
CA LYS A 127 10.39 18.76 0.57
C LYS A 127 10.31 17.23 0.53
N ASN A 128 9.22 16.64 1.03
CA ASN A 128 9.05 15.19 1.11
C ASN A 128 8.56 14.55 -0.22
N SER A 129 8.39 15.35 -1.28
CA SER A 129 8.08 14.85 -2.63
C SER A 129 8.81 15.74 -3.64
N PRO A 130 10.10 15.45 -3.91
CA PRO A 130 10.90 16.24 -4.84
C PRO A 130 10.34 16.14 -6.27
N VAL A 131 10.71 17.11 -7.12
CA VAL A 131 10.13 17.25 -8.47
C VAL A 131 10.41 16.01 -9.33
N GLU A 132 11.57 15.42 -9.15
CA GLU A 132 12.01 14.18 -9.82
C GLU A 132 11.08 13.01 -9.50
N ASP A 133 10.57 12.91 -8.26
CA ASP A 133 9.63 11.86 -7.87
C ASP A 133 8.27 12.04 -8.50
N ILE A 134 7.83 13.29 -8.61
CA ILE A 134 6.58 13.62 -9.29
C ILE A 134 6.69 13.31 -10.79
N ALA A 135 7.82 13.61 -11.42
CA ALA A 135 8.06 13.31 -12.83
C ALA A 135 8.19 11.79 -13.09
N LEU A 136 8.82 11.05 -12.18
CA LEU A 136 8.98 9.61 -12.31
C LEU A 136 7.68 8.85 -12.04
N LEU A 137 6.98 9.16 -10.93
CA LEU A 137 5.87 8.36 -10.42
C LEU A 137 4.49 8.95 -10.74
N GLY A 138 4.36 10.27 -10.89
CA GLY A 138 3.07 10.94 -11.18
C GLY A 138 1.97 10.76 -10.13
N ASN A 139 2.28 10.17 -8.96
CA ASN A 139 1.31 9.79 -7.95
C ASN A 139 1.06 10.89 -6.90
N ASP A 140 1.35 12.15 -7.24
CA ASP A 140 1.22 13.32 -6.36
C ASP A 140 -0.24 13.72 -6.07
N ASP A 141 -1.21 13.18 -6.81
CA ASP A 141 -2.64 13.30 -6.50
C ASP A 141 -3.19 12.11 -5.69
N PHE A 142 -2.35 11.43 -4.90
CA PHE A 142 -2.77 10.37 -3.98
C PHE A 142 -2.46 10.73 -2.52
N VAL A 143 -3.27 10.21 -1.60
CA VAL A 143 -2.98 10.16 -0.16
C VAL A 143 -2.29 8.84 0.13
N PHE A 144 -1.13 8.89 0.80
CA PHE A 144 -0.30 7.74 1.07
C PHE A 144 -0.51 7.24 2.50
N PHE A 145 -0.52 5.92 2.66
CA PHE A 145 -0.65 5.23 3.93
C PHE A 145 0.42 4.13 3.99
N SER A 146 1.03 3.94 5.16
CA SER A 146 1.78 2.73 5.45
C SER A 146 0.82 1.62 5.87
N LEU A 147 1.09 0.37 5.48
CA LEU A 147 0.30 -0.77 5.91
C LEU A 147 0.81 -1.34 7.24
N GLU A 148 -0.07 -1.46 8.23
CA GLU A 148 0.23 -2.14 9.50
C GLU A 148 -0.64 -3.38 9.69
N VAL A 149 -0.10 -4.38 10.38
CA VAL A 149 -0.83 -5.58 10.79
C VAL A 149 -1.08 -5.53 12.30
N GLY A 150 -2.34 -5.73 12.67
CA GLY A 150 -2.80 -5.86 14.04
C GLY A 150 -3.42 -4.62 14.65
N GLU A 151 -4.12 -4.82 15.76
CA GLU A 151 -4.88 -3.75 16.44
C GLU A 151 -3.97 -2.78 17.20
N THR A 152 -2.79 -3.24 17.64
CA THR A 152 -1.85 -2.37 18.37
C THR A 152 -1.00 -1.56 17.39
N PRO A 153 -0.94 -0.22 17.50
CA PRO A 153 -0.04 0.60 16.69
C PRO A 153 1.41 0.14 16.81
N LYS A 154 2.09 -0.05 15.68
CA LYS A 154 3.49 -0.53 15.65
C LYS A 154 4.49 0.54 15.22
N LYS A 155 4.04 1.57 14.51
CA LYS A 155 4.89 2.69 14.10
C LYS A 155 5.15 3.64 15.28
N GLY A 156 6.42 3.84 15.62
CA GLY A 156 6.87 4.71 16.71
C GLY A 156 7.13 6.18 16.33
N GLY A 157 7.06 6.56 15.05
CA GLY A 157 7.28 7.96 14.60
C GLY A 157 7.29 8.11 13.09
N SER A 158 7.17 9.35 12.59
CA SER A 158 7.16 9.67 11.15
C SER A 158 7.77 11.04 10.89
N ALA A 159 8.56 11.18 9.82
CA ALA A 159 9.02 12.49 9.36
C ALA A 159 7.88 13.41 8.87
N PHE A 160 6.67 12.87 8.75
CA PHE A 160 5.46 13.58 8.31
C PHE A 160 4.63 14.15 9.47
N GLY A 161 5.00 13.85 10.73
CA GLY A 161 4.38 14.45 11.91
C GLY A 161 4.27 13.52 13.12
N ASP A 162 3.56 14.01 14.15
CA ASP A 162 3.42 13.34 15.45
C ASP A 162 2.03 12.71 15.66
N LEU A 163 1.02 13.12 14.88
CA LEU A 163 -0.34 12.56 14.96
C LEU A 163 -0.49 11.42 13.96
N THR A 164 -0.69 10.21 14.47
CA THR A 164 -0.88 9.01 13.66
C THR A 164 -2.32 8.54 13.73
N TYR A 165 -2.90 8.35 12.56
CA TYR A 165 -4.25 7.82 12.35
C TYR A 165 -4.16 6.46 11.70
N ARG A 166 -5.04 5.55 12.12
CA ARG A 166 -5.12 4.17 11.63
C ARG A 166 -6.55 3.90 11.20
N PHE A 167 -6.71 3.45 9.97
CA PHE A 167 -8.01 3.18 9.37
C PHE A 167 -8.09 1.74 8.94
N ASN A 168 -9.23 1.09 9.16
CA ASN A 168 -9.40 -0.31 8.78
C ASN A 168 -9.24 -0.44 7.25
N LEU A 169 -8.34 -1.31 6.80
CA LEU A 169 -8.08 -1.50 5.36
C LEU A 169 -9.35 -1.93 4.61
N HIS A 170 -10.28 -2.63 5.25
CA HIS A 170 -11.53 -3.09 4.62
C HIS A 170 -12.57 -1.98 4.43
N GLU A 171 -12.27 -0.73 4.80
CA GLU A 171 -13.12 0.38 4.43
C GLU A 171 -13.29 0.48 2.91
N THR A 172 -14.51 0.80 2.48
CA THR A 172 -14.93 0.75 1.08
C THR A 172 -14.01 1.55 0.15
N ILE A 173 -13.47 2.68 0.60
CA ILE A 173 -12.62 3.54 -0.24
C ILE A 173 -11.31 2.85 -0.65
N PHE A 174 -10.70 2.07 0.24
CA PHE A 174 -9.49 1.31 -0.09
C PHE A 174 -9.81 0.18 -1.06
N MET A 175 -10.96 -0.49 -0.88
CA MET A 175 -11.39 -1.61 -1.72
C MET A 175 -11.88 -1.19 -3.12
N GLU A 176 -12.53 -0.03 -3.24
CA GLU A 176 -13.14 0.40 -4.51
C GLU A 176 -12.19 1.13 -5.44
N VAL A 177 -11.27 1.93 -4.88
CA VAL A 177 -10.43 2.88 -5.63
C VAL A 177 -8.98 2.96 -5.14
N GLY A 178 -8.64 2.29 -4.04
CA GLY A 178 -7.28 2.23 -3.50
C GLY A 178 -6.41 1.21 -4.22
N TRP A 179 -5.11 1.48 -4.21
CA TRP A 179 -4.09 0.55 -4.71
C TRP A 179 -2.86 0.56 -3.80
N LEU A 180 -2.07 -0.49 -3.89
CA LEU A 180 -0.89 -0.73 -3.08
C LEU A 180 0.28 -1.07 -3.98
N SER A 181 1.46 -0.56 -3.64
CA SER A 181 2.73 -1.12 -4.12
C SER A 181 3.41 -1.85 -2.96
N LEU A 182 4.01 -3.02 -3.21
CA LEU A 182 4.74 -3.76 -2.17
C LEU A 182 5.89 -2.92 -1.62
N VAL A 183 6.62 -2.23 -2.48
CA VAL A 183 7.78 -1.40 -2.13
C VAL A 183 7.59 0.03 -2.60
N GLU A 184 8.43 0.94 -2.12
CA GLU A 184 8.54 2.30 -2.67
C GLU A 184 8.92 2.23 -4.15
N MET A 185 8.05 2.74 -5.03
CA MET A 185 8.19 2.55 -6.48
C MET A 185 9.36 3.31 -7.11
N ARG A 186 9.89 4.35 -6.45
CA ARG A 186 11.02 5.13 -6.97
C ARG A 186 12.26 4.25 -7.17
N PHE A 187 12.58 3.47 -6.13
CA PHE A 187 13.72 2.54 -6.13
C PHE A 187 13.30 1.12 -6.44
N ALA A 188 12.01 0.80 -6.24
CA ALA A 188 11.43 -0.53 -6.37
C ALA A 188 12.27 -1.61 -5.68
N ARG A 189 12.73 -1.30 -4.46
CA ARG A 189 13.71 -2.11 -3.73
C ARG A 189 13.16 -2.58 -2.40
N THR A 190 13.41 -3.83 -2.04
CA THR A 190 13.08 -4.33 -0.69
C THR A 190 13.94 -3.63 0.37
N PRO A 191 13.39 -3.36 1.58
CA PRO A 191 14.11 -2.69 2.65
C PRO A 191 15.15 -3.63 3.30
N ASP A 192 15.78 -3.13 4.37
CA ASP A 192 16.70 -3.92 5.17
C ASP A 192 15.96 -4.81 6.17
N LEU A 193 15.80 -6.09 5.81
CA LEU A 193 15.06 -7.08 6.59
C LEU A 193 15.60 -7.26 8.02
N SER A 194 16.91 -7.06 8.24
CA SER A 194 17.56 -7.30 9.54
C SER A 194 17.06 -6.39 10.66
N ARG A 195 16.36 -5.30 10.31
CA ARG A 195 15.70 -4.40 11.27
C ARG A 195 14.37 -4.95 11.82
N HIS A 196 13.82 -5.97 11.17
CA HIS A 196 12.48 -6.49 11.44
C HIS A 196 12.47 -7.97 11.79
N ILE A 197 13.39 -8.75 11.23
CA ILE A 197 13.52 -10.18 11.47
C ILE A 197 14.98 -10.47 11.81
N HIS A 198 15.20 -11.18 12.91
CA HIS A 198 16.50 -11.65 13.38
C HIS A 198 16.69 -13.15 13.07
N ASP A 199 17.91 -13.64 13.24
CA ASP A 199 18.30 -15.07 13.15
C ASP A 199 17.96 -15.78 11.83
N LEU A 200 18.14 -15.09 10.70
CA LEU A 200 18.29 -15.74 9.39
C LEU A 200 19.78 -15.93 9.08
N SER A 201 20.10 -16.87 8.20
CA SER A 201 21.46 -17.00 7.67
C SER A 201 21.85 -15.75 6.87
N ALA A 202 23.15 -15.53 6.69
CA ALA A 202 23.64 -14.41 5.89
C ALA A 202 23.20 -14.53 4.42
N GLU A 203 23.10 -15.75 3.92
CA GLU A 203 22.63 -16.09 2.58
C GLU A 203 21.15 -15.72 2.42
N ASP A 204 20.30 -16.11 3.37
CA ASP A 204 18.86 -15.82 3.34
C ASP A 204 18.59 -14.30 3.45
N TYR A 205 19.36 -13.59 4.28
CA TYR A 205 19.29 -12.13 4.30
C TYR A 205 19.66 -11.53 2.95
N THR A 206 20.69 -12.05 2.29
CA THR A 206 21.17 -11.53 0.99
C THR A 206 20.12 -11.74 -0.10
N LEU A 207 19.38 -12.85 -0.07
CA LEU A 207 18.32 -13.14 -1.04
C LEU A 207 17.12 -12.18 -0.92
N LEU A 208 16.78 -11.75 0.30
CA LEU A 208 15.59 -10.93 0.55
C LEU A 208 15.89 -9.43 0.60
N LYS A 209 17.08 -9.04 1.06
CA LYS A 209 17.44 -7.64 1.28
C LYS A 209 17.78 -6.96 -0.03
N LYS A 210 17.34 -5.71 -0.16
CA LYS A 210 17.85 -4.79 -1.18
C LYS A 210 17.71 -5.34 -2.62
N ARG A 211 16.72 -6.18 -2.88
CA ARG A 211 16.44 -6.73 -4.21
C ARG A 211 15.63 -5.73 -5.01
N GLU A 212 16.01 -5.55 -6.27
CA GLU A 212 15.25 -4.76 -7.23
C GLU A 212 14.07 -5.57 -7.74
N LEU A 213 12.91 -4.92 -7.78
CA LEU A 213 11.66 -5.44 -8.30
C LEU A 213 11.27 -4.61 -9.51
N SER A 214 10.52 -5.20 -10.45
CA SER A 214 9.82 -4.38 -11.45
C SER A 214 8.75 -3.54 -10.72
N PRO A 215 8.73 -2.21 -10.85
CA PRO A 215 7.77 -1.37 -10.13
C PRO A 215 6.32 -1.83 -10.37
N LEU A 216 5.98 -2.16 -11.61
CA LEU A 216 4.62 -2.54 -11.99
C LEU A 216 4.22 -3.94 -11.51
N SER A 217 5.17 -4.86 -11.34
CA SER A 217 4.87 -6.21 -10.81
C SER A 217 4.49 -6.19 -9.33
N THR A 218 4.68 -5.06 -8.64
CA THR A 218 4.37 -4.89 -7.21
C THR A 218 3.02 -4.23 -6.95
N VAL A 219 2.27 -3.90 -8.01
CA VAL A 219 1.02 -3.15 -7.95
C VAL A 219 -0.16 -4.09 -7.74
N PHE A 220 -0.96 -3.82 -6.71
CA PHE A 220 -2.20 -4.52 -6.41
C PHE A 220 -3.33 -3.54 -6.11
N PHE A 221 -4.56 -3.89 -6.47
CA PHE A 221 -5.73 -3.02 -6.41
C PHE A 221 -6.83 -3.60 -5.54
N GLY A 222 -7.41 -2.78 -4.64
CA GLY A 222 -8.60 -3.15 -3.88
C GLY A 222 -8.47 -4.49 -3.14
N GLN A 223 -9.32 -5.45 -3.49
CA GLN A 223 -9.34 -6.78 -2.86
C GLN A 223 -8.09 -7.62 -3.16
N ASP A 224 -7.36 -7.32 -4.23
CA ASP A 224 -6.15 -8.05 -4.59
C ASP A 224 -4.97 -7.70 -3.68
N MET A 225 -5.03 -6.61 -2.90
CA MET A 225 -3.88 -6.12 -2.13
C MET A 225 -3.34 -7.14 -1.14
N ILE A 226 -4.21 -7.78 -0.35
CA ILE A 226 -3.79 -8.79 0.63
C ILE A 226 -3.36 -10.09 -0.05
N ASN A 227 -4.04 -10.49 -1.13
CA ASN A 227 -3.66 -11.66 -1.93
C ASN A 227 -2.27 -11.46 -2.55
N GLY A 228 -2.01 -10.29 -3.12
CA GLY A 228 -0.75 -9.94 -3.76
C GLY A 228 0.41 -9.99 -2.78
N ILE A 229 0.24 -9.43 -1.57
CA ILE A 229 1.23 -9.52 -0.48
C ILE A 229 1.49 -10.99 -0.12
N ALA A 230 0.44 -11.77 0.15
CA ALA A 230 0.58 -13.15 0.59
C ALA A 230 1.30 -14.02 -0.45
N LEU A 231 0.89 -13.94 -1.71
CA LEU A 231 1.48 -14.74 -2.79
C LEU A 231 2.90 -14.29 -3.12
N SER A 232 3.17 -12.97 -3.10
CA SER A 232 4.52 -12.45 -3.32
C SER A 232 5.47 -12.94 -2.22
N LEU A 233 5.02 -12.95 -0.96
CA LEU A 233 5.79 -13.53 0.15
C LEU A 233 6.14 -14.98 -0.15
N ILE A 234 5.17 -15.84 -0.50
CA ILE A 234 5.46 -17.25 -0.80
C ILE A 234 6.51 -17.39 -1.90
N LEU A 235 6.38 -16.62 -2.99
CA LEU A 235 7.32 -16.68 -4.11
C LEU A 235 8.76 -16.36 -3.69
N ASP A 236 8.92 -15.44 -2.73
CA ASP A 236 10.24 -15.08 -2.21
C ASP A 236 10.74 -16.05 -1.15
N LEU A 237 9.85 -16.55 -0.28
CA LEU A 237 10.22 -17.51 0.75
C LEU A 237 10.72 -18.83 0.14
N ARG A 238 10.17 -19.30 -0.98
CA ARG A 238 10.64 -20.51 -1.68
C ARG A 238 12.12 -20.51 -2.09
N LYS A 239 12.74 -19.33 -2.16
CA LYS A 239 14.15 -19.18 -2.57
C LYS A 239 15.13 -19.39 -1.41
N LEU A 240 14.63 -19.42 -0.18
CA LEU A 240 15.45 -19.48 1.03
C LEU A 240 15.95 -20.90 1.30
N SER A 241 16.93 -20.99 2.20
CA SER A 241 17.33 -22.25 2.81
C SER A 241 16.14 -22.96 3.47
N PRO A 242 16.12 -24.30 3.59
CA PRO A 242 15.03 -25.02 4.28
C PRO A 242 14.76 -24.47 5.68
N THR A 243 15.82 -24.12 6.43
CA THR A 243 15.70 -23.51 7.76
C THR A 243 15.03 -22.13 7.71
N GLY A 244 15.43 -21.27 6.77
CA GLY A 244 14.81 -19.96 6.57
C GLY A 244 13.34 -20.07 6.15
N GLN A 245 13.03 -21.00 5.24
CA GLN A 245 11.65 -21.31 4.83
C GLN A 245 10.80 -21.71 6.02
N THR A 246 11.20 -22.74 6.76
CA THR A 246 10.45 -23.22 7.92
C THR A 246 10.21 -22.11 8.94
N ARG A 247 11.24 -21.30 9.24
CA ARG A 247 11.12 -20.18 10.19
C ARG A 247 10.11 -19.13 9.73
N LEU A 248 10.23 -18.64 8.50
CA LEU A 248 9.39 -17.55 8.02
C LEU A 248 7.96 -17.98 7.70
N LEU A 249 7.76 -19.22 7.24
CA LEU A 249 6.43 -19.79 7.03
C LEU A 249 5.69 -20.05 8.34
N ALA A 250 6.42 -20.32 9.43
CA ALA A 250 5.84 -20.50 10.77
C ALA A 250 5.46 -19.18 11.46
N MET A 251 5.78 -18.02 10.89
CA MET A 251 5.45 -16.74 11.50
C MET A 251 3.93 -16.55 11.57
N ALA A 252 3.42 -16.45 12.79
CA ALA A 252 2.01 -16.26 13.09
C ALA A 252 1.81 -15.13 14.11
N GLY A 253 0.60 -14.59 14.14
CA GLY A 253 0.23 -13.49 15.02
C GLY A 253 0.58 -12.11 14.47
N GLU A 254 -0.13 -11.10 14.97
CA GLU A 254 -0.11 -9.74 14.43
C GLU A 254 1.29 -9.12 14.36
N SER A 255 2.07 -9.24 15.45
CA SER A 255 3.40 -8.63 15.52
C SER A 255 4.39 -9.29 14.55
N SER A 256 4.36 -10.62 14.47
CA SER A 256 5.22 -11.39 13.57
C SER A 256 4.87 -11.10 12.11
N LEU A 257 3.59 -11.13 11.75
CA LEU A 257 3.14 -10.81 10.40
C LEU A 257 3.46 -9.36 10.02
N ASN A 258 3.32 -8.41 10.95
CA ASN A 258 3.73 -7.03 10.72
C ASN A 258 5.23 -6.94 10.41
N SER A 259 6.08 -7.62 11.20
CA SER A 259 7.52 -7.67 10.96
C SER A 259 7.87 -8.36 9.64
N LEU A 260 7.17 -9.43 9.26
CA LEU A 260 7.40 -10.13 8.01
C LEU A 260 7.09 -9.25 6.80
N ILE A 261 5.88 -8.70 6.75
CA ILE A 261 5.40 -7.90 5.62
C ILE A 261 6.17 -6.58 5.50
N ASN A 262 6.33 -5.85 6.61
CA ASN A 262 7.05 -4.57 6.58
C ASN A 262 8.58 -4.74 6.50
N GLY A 263 9.10 -5.89 6.94
CA GLY A 263 10.52 -6.23 6.81
C GLY A 263 10.93 -6.61 5.40
N ILE A 264 10.04 -7.27 4.63
CA ILE A 264 10.34 -7.70 3.26
C ILE A 264 9.93 -6.65 2.22
N TYR A 265 8.83 -5.94 2.44
CA TYR A 265 8.25 -5.07 1.40
C TYR A 265 8.08 -3.61 1.85
N ARG A 266 7.60 -3.40 3.08
CA ARG A 266 7.14 -2.07 3.57
C ARG A 266 6.07 -1.47 2.64
N PRO A 267 4.88 -2.09 2.55
CA PRO A 267 3.87 -1.71 1.57
C PRO A 267 3.33 -0.29 1.74
N GLU A 268 3.06 0.33 0.60
CA GLU A 268 2.49 1.68 0.52
C GLU A 268 1.12 1.66 -0.16
N LEU A 269 0.08 1.93 0.63
CA LEU A 269 -1.28 2.07 0.17
C LEU A 269 -1.58 3.51 -0.27
N LYS A 270 -2.33 3.66 -1.34
CA LYS A 270 -2.55 4.94 -2.03
C LYS A 270 -4.04 5.12 -2.35
N VAL A 271 -4.62 6.22 -1.87
CA VAL A 271 -6.03 6.59 -2.14
C VAL A 271 -6.08 7.83 -3.02
N PRO A 272 -6.87 7.84 -4.10
CA PRO A 272 -6.97 8.99 -5.00
C PRO A 272 -7.48 10.26 -4.31
N ARG A 273 -6.72 11.36 -4.45
CA ARG A 273 -7.04 12.76 -4.16
C ARG A 273 -7.35 13.13 -2.72
N HIS A 274 -8.13 12.34 -2.00
CA HIS A 274 -8.49 12.56 -0.60
C HIS A 274 -9.05 11.32 0.06
N TYR A 275 -8.91 11.29 1.37
CA TYR A 275 -9.55 10.32 2.24
C TYR A 275 -10.36 11.06 3.31
N PHE A 276 -11.54 10.53 3.61
CA PHE A 276 -12.44 11.04 4.64
C PHE A 276 -12.82 9.90 5.56
N SER A 277 -12.50 10.00 6.85
CA SER A 277 -12.98 9.07 7.86
C SER A 277 -14.35 9.49 8.41
N SER A 278 -15.04 8.55 9.03
CA SER A 278 -16.12 8.86 9.97
C SER A 278 -15.54 9.41 11.29
N ALA A 279 -16.37 10.03 12.12
CA ALA A 279 -15.98 10.44 13.48
C ALA A 279 -15.53 9.25 14.34
N ALA A 280 -16.18 8.09 14.20
CA ALA A 280 -15.82 6.88 14.96
C ALA A 280 -14.39 6.37 14.67
N ASN A 281 -13.85 6.68 13.49
CA ASN A 281 -12.52 6.24 13.07
C ASN A 281 -11.48 7.38 13.14
N ALA A 282 -11.80 8.48 13.83
CA ALA A 282 -11.03 9.72 13.80
C ALA A 282 -10.06 9.91 14.97
N GLU A 283 -9.98 8.96 15.90
CA GLU A 283 -9.13 9.13 17.09
C GLU A 283 -7.64 8.98 16.73
N PRO A 284 -6.81 10.02 16.95
CA PRO A 284 -5.38 9.91 16.74
C PRO A 284 -4.74 9.11 17.87
N HIS A 285 -3.87 8.17 17.52
CA HIS A 285 -2.90 7.66 18.49
C HIS A 285 -1.76 8.68 18.57
N LYS A 286 -1.68 9.42 19.68
CA LYS A 286 -0.51 10.24 19.99
C LYS A 286 0.66 9.31 20.29
N ILE A 287 1.70 9.37 19.46
CA ILE A 287 2.93 8.66 19.73
C ILE A 287 3.83 9.60 20.53
N VAL A 288 4.00 9.32 21.82
CA VAL A 288 4.98 10.02 22.65
C VAL A 288 6.35 9.44 22.33
N ILE A 289 7.14 10.16 21.52
CA ILE A 289 8.53 9.78 21.26
C ILE A 289 9.33 10.07 22.54
N GLN A 290 9.73 9.03 23.28
CA GLN A 290 10.77 9.22 24.29
C GLN A 290 12.07 9.62 23.57
N PRO A 291 12.74 10.70 23.99
CA PRO A 291 13.98 11.12 23.34
C PRO A 291 15.00 9.98 23.41
N ARG A 292 15.57 9.61 22.26
CA ARG A 292 16.72 8.70 22.23
C ARG A 292 17.83 9.34 23.06
N SER A 293 18.19 8.71 24.18
CA SER A 293 19.42 9.03 24.88
C SER A 293 20.57 8.91 23.87
N LYS A 294 21.38 9.96 23.78
CA LYS A 294 22.62 9.93 23.02
C LYS A 294 23.53 8.88 23.69
N LEU A 295 23.83 7.80 22.97
CA LEU A 295 24.99 6.94 23.18
C LEU A 295 25.68 6.80 21.83
#